data_AF-A0A933NTX5-F1
#
_entry.id   AF-A0A933NTX5-F1
#
_cell.length_a   1.000
_cell.length_b   1.000
_cell.length_c   1.000
_cell.angle_alpha   90.00
_cell.angle_beta   90.00
_cell.angle_gamma   90.00
#
_symmetry.space_group_name_H-M   'P 1'
#
loop_
_entity.id
_entity.type
_entity.pdbx_description
1 polymer ?
#
loop_
_entity_poly.entity_id
_entity_poly.type
_entity_poly.pdbx_seq_one_letter_code
_entity_poly.pdbx_strand_id
1 'polypeptide(L)'
;MHRSHGRTTLLGALSLLTFACGASPLAPSAVSSASGSAVSGFGSSLASGPAAGSATGDAVSSPLEMRALTGRVTNLLTGAPASGVTVSIQDLGAAAADAAGQFTLESEAPDGRYRATAAGPGVVSRQTSLTFPGQGAALSLIPNTFNMAAFDQMVRHFGDPDGATKRWMQAPALVIETALVDPQSIDAAGIPQYPPVASADQLSEASINELVTHLTRALPLMTAGNFPTFSSIGRSTTAAGTPIEMDRPGTITVVRYRGLDTLCRGYTFFLYDTVSLEASNARLFMQTCTDAPTSAAPMSAVVAHELGHALGYGHVSLLPSVMAATVTSDVTEFDRQAAAIVFQRPPGNRAPDADPDTFTVNQPARASLPRIPATVGPVP
;
A
#
# COMPACT_ATOMS: atom_id res chain seq x y z
N MET A 1 -27.89 40.28 -2.08
CA MET A 1 -27.96 38.90 -1.52
C MET A 1 -27.24 37.95 -2.47
N HIS A 2 -25.97 37.64 -2.22
CA HIS A 2 -25.30 36.46 -2.78
C HIS A 2 -24.10 36.12 -1.88
N ARG A 3 -24.23 35.06 -1.08
CA ARG A 3 -23.13 34.51 -0.29
C ARG A 3 -22.39 33.47 -1.12
N SER A 4 -21.22 33.85 -1.61
CA SER A 4 -20.22 32.93 -2.16
C SER A 4 -19.70 32.01 -1.05
N HIS A 5 -19.84 30.70 -1.23
CA HIS A 5 -19.22 29.69 -0.36
C HIS A 5 -17.79 29.45 -0.85
N GLY A 6 -16.82 30.01 -0.14
CA GLY A 6 -15.41 29.67 -0.33
C GLY A 6 -15.17 28.23 0.12
N ARG A 7 -14.84 27.34 -0.83
CA ARG A 7 -14.27 26.03 -0.52
C ARG A 7 -12.81 26.22 -0.15
N THR A 8 -12.47 26.01 1.11
CA THR A 8 -11.08 25.90 1.58
C THR A 8 -10.56 24.52 1.19
N THR A 9 -9.66 24.45 0.22
CA THR A 9 -8.96 23.21 -0.14
C THR A 9 -7.87 22.96 0.93
N LEU A 10 -8.04 21.91 1.75
CA LEU A 10 -6.94 21.43 2.59
C LEU A 10 -5.86 20.83 1.67
N LEU A 11 -4.65 21.41 1.69
CA LEU A 11 -3.46 20.76 1.13
C LEU A 11 -3.04 19.64 2.08
N GLY A 12 -3.18 18.38 1.65
CA GLY A 12 -2.61 17.23 2.35
C GLY A 12 -1.09 17.26 2.28
N ALA A 13 -0.41 16.89 3.38
CA ALA A 13 1.04 16.75 3.39
C ALA A 13 1.45 15.46 2.67
N LEU A 14 2.35 15.59 1.70
CA LEU A 14 2.94 14.47 0.96
C LEU A 14 4.30 14.10 1.58
N SER A 15 4.57 12.81 1.73
CA SER A 15 5.90 12.31 2.15
C SER A 15 6.62 11.64 0.98
N LEU A 16 7.95 11.77 0.97
CA LEU A 16 8.85 11.17 -0.02
C LEU A 16 9.78 10.18 0.68
N LEU A 17 9.89 8.97 0.12
CA LEU A 17 10.95 8.02 0.47
C LEU A 17 11.82 7.71 -0.74
N THR A 18 13.11 7.48 -0.49
CA THR A 18 14.15 7.24 -1.50
C THR A 18 14.86 5.92 -1.22
N PHE A 19 15.07 5.10 -2.24
CA PHE A 19 15.81 3.85 -2.13
C PHE A 19 16.78 3.64 -3.30
N ALA A 20 17.91 3.01 -2.99
CA ALA A 20 19.01 2.73 -3.90
C ALA A 20 19.32 1.23 -3.87
N CYS A 21 19.34 0.60 -5.04
CA CYS A 21 19.63 -0.84 -5.17
C CYS A 21 20.84 -1.07 -6.07
N GLY A 22 21.83 -1.81 -5.59
CA GLY A 22 23.05 -2.14 -6.33
C GLY A 22 23.88 -3.21 -5.62
N ALA A 23 24.70 -3.96 -6.37
CA ALA A 23 25.44 -5.13 -5.87
C ALA A 23 26.62 -4.81 -4.92
N SER A 24 26.74 -3.57 -4.41
CA SER A 24 27.78 -3.22 -3.45
C SER A 24 27.23 -3.36 -2.02
N PRO A 25 27.91 -4.09 -1.11
CA PRO A 25 27.47 -4.32 0.27
C PRO A 25 27.59 -3.07 1.18
N LEU A 26 27.61 -1.88 0.60
CA LEU A 26 27.71 -0.58 1.26
C LEU A 26 26.60 0.35 0.76
N ALA A 27 25.35 -0.11 0.75
CA ALA A 27 24.21 0.78 0.57
C ALA A 27 23.85 1.41 1.93
N PRO A 28 23.74 2.74 2.03
CA PRO A 28 23.34 3.39 3.28
C PRO A 28 21.88 3.04 3.61
N SER A 29 21.62 2.76 4.89
CA SER A 29 20.30 2.67 5.48
C SER A 29 19.46 3.90 5.11
N ALA A 30 18.15 3.68 4.91
CA ALA A 30 17.15 4.69 4.57
C ALA A 30 17.45 6.08 5.17
N VAL A 31 17.56 7.09 4.32
CA VAL A 31 17.68 8.49 4.76
C VAL A 31 16.32 8.91 5.31
N SER A 32 16.28 9.29 6.58
CA SER A 32 15.07 9.77 7.24
C SER A 32 14.54 11.03 6.56
N SER A 33 13.24 11.04 6.28
CA SER A 33 12.53 12.23 5.78
C SER A 33 12.47 13.31 6.87
N ALA A 34 12.91 14.53 6.57
CA ALA A 34 12.68 15.70 7.39
C ALA A 34 11.22 16.14 7.26
N SER A 35 10.40 15.87 8.28
CA SER A 35 9.07 16.45 8.44
C SER A 35 9.19 17.90 8.90
N GLY A 36 8.85 18.85 8.02
CA GLY A 36 8.74 20.26 8.37
C GLY A 36 7.53 20.52 9.26
N SER A 37 7.76 20.72 10.56
CA SER A 37 6.73 21.19 11.50
C SER A 37 6.42 22.67 11.27
N ALA A 38 5.20 22.96 10.82
CA ALA A 38 4.67 24.32 10.84
C ALA A 38 4.11 24.60 12.25
N VAL A 39 4.88 25.34 13.06
CA VAL A 39 4.38 25.97 14.29
C VAL A 39 3.56 27.19 13.88
N SER A 40 2.28 27.21 14.24
CA SER A 40 1.46 28.42 14.22
C SER A 40 0.61 28.45 15.47
N GLY A 41 1.13 29.14 16.47
CA GLY A 41 0.34 29.61 17.60
C GLY A 41 -0.30 30.95 17.25
N PHE A 42 -1.59 31.09 17.52
CA PHE A 42 -2.20 32.36 17.93
C PHE A 42 -3.37 32.03 18.85
N GLY A 43 -3.30 32.54 20.07
CA GLY A 43 -4.36 32.45 21.05
C GLY A 43 -5.54 33.34 20.68
N SER A 44 -6.71 32.96 21.19
CA SER A 44 -7.83 33.87 21.40
C SER A 44 -8.64 33.38 22.60
N SER A 45 -8.45 34.10 23.70
CA SER A 45 -9.40 34.19 24.81
C SER A 45 -10.71 34.77 24.29
N LEU A 46 -11.87 34.30 24.77
CA LEU A 46 -13.02 35.14 25.09
C LEU A 46 -14.16 34.34 25.79
N ALA A 47 -14.56 34.91 26.94
CA ALA A 47 -15.91 35.05 27.49
C ALA A 47 -16.71 33.83 27.99
N SER A 48 -16.77 33.71 29.31
CA SER A 48 -17.77 33.00 30.10
C SER A 48 -19.13 33.73 30.06
N GLY A 49 -20.18 33.07 29.56
CA GLY A 49 -21.58 33.51 29.65
C GLY A 49 -22.38 32.70 30.70
N PRO A 50 -23.44 33.26 31.28
CA PRO A 50 -24.15 32.63 32.40
C PRO A 50 -25.11 31.52 31.93
N ALA A 51 -25.22 30.49 32.76
CA ALA A 51 -26.06 29.31 32.56
C ALA A 51 -27.55 29.62 32.72
N ALA A 52 -28.32 29.37 31.66
CA ALA A 52 -29.78 29.27 31.74
C ALA A 52 -30.16 27.79 31.95
N GLY A 53 -30.77 27.49 33.10
CA GLY A 53 -31.28 26.17 33.43
C GLY A 53 -32.36 25.73 32.45
N SER A 54 -32.16 24.57 31.83
CA SER A 54 -33.17 23.88 31.03
C SER A 54 -33.50 22.54 31.66
N ALA A 55 -34.80 22.26 31.72
CA ALA A 55 -35.43 21.20 32.47
C ALA A 55 -34.93 19.80 32.09
N THR A 56 -34.66 19.00 33.12
CA THR A 56 -34.45 17.55 33.07
C THR A 56 -35.76 16.87 32.65
N GLY A 57 -35.96 16.70 31.35
CA GLY A 57 -36.93 15.74 30.83
C GLY A 57 -36.28 14.36 30.82
N ASP A 58 -36.73 13.46 31.68
CA ASP A 58 -36.35 12.04 31.66
C ASP A 58 -36.76 11.44 30.31
N ALA A 59 -35.81 11.37 29.38
CA ALA A 59 -36.00 10.66 28.13
C ALA A 59 -36.13 9.18 28.46
N VAL A 60 -37.34 8.64 28.33
CA VAL A 60 -37.61 7.21 28.49
C VAL A 60 -36.88 6.47 27.37
N SER A 61 -35.72 5.91 27.67
CA SER A 61 -34.97 5.04 26.77
C SER A 61 -35.87 3.86 26.39
N SER A 62 -36.22 3.73 25.11
CA SER A 62 -36.88 2.52 24.63
C SER A 62 -35.97 1.32 24.90
N PRO A 63 -36.50 0.16 25.36
CA PRO A 63 -35.69 -1.02 25.57
C PRO A 63 -34.98 -1.40 24.26
N LEU A 64 -33.68 -1.69 24.35
CA LEU A 64 -32.89 -2.08 23.19
C LEU A 64 -33.35 -3.47 22.73
N GLU A 65 -33.62 -3.61 21.44
CA GLU A 65 -34.00 -4.89 20.84
C GLU A 65 -32.77 -5.80 20.68
N MET A 66 -32.91 -7.07 21.05
CA MET A 66 -31.89 -8.08 20.83
C MET A 66 -31.69 -8.32 19.33
N ARG A 67 -30.46 -8.13 18.84
CA ARG A 67 -30.11 -8.25 17.42
C ARG A 67 -28.89 -9.14 17.25
N ALA A 68 -28.85 -9.85 16.13
CA ALA A 68 -27.74 -10.73 15.79
C ALA A 68 -26.75 -10.07 14.81
N LEU A 69 -25.45 -10.18 15.11
CA LEU A 69 -24.36 -9.97 14.18
C LEU A 69 -23.81 -11.31 13.74
N THR A 70 -23.82 -11.56 12.43
CA THR A 70 -23.29 -12.79 11.83
C THR A 70 -22.00 -12.49 11.09
N GLY A 71 -21.20 -13.53 10.82
CA GLY A 71 -20.05 -13.38 9.94
C GLY A 71 -19.32 -14.68 9.70
N ARG A 72 -18.28 -14.59 8.86
CA ARG A 72 -17.43 -15.72 8.47
C ARG A 72 -15.96 -15.37 8.67
N VAL A 73 -15.19 -16.35 9.15
CA VAL A 73 -13.74 -16.30 9.29
C VAL A 73 -13.10 -17.28 8.30
N THR A 74 -12.12 -16.80 7.54
CA THR A 74 -11.39 -17.60 6.54
C THR A 74 -9.88 -17.42 6.65
N ASN A 75 -9.13 -18.45 6.29
CA ASN A 75 -7.71 -18.32 5.99
C ASN A 75 -7.54 -17.43 4.75
N LEU A 76 -6.74 -16.37 4.89
CA LEU A 76 -6.56 -15.36 3.86
C LEU A 76 -5.94 -15.92 2.58
N LEU A 77 -4.95 -16.81 2.72
CA LEU A 77 -4.16 -17.31 1.59
C LEU A 77 -4.88 -18.44 0.84
N THR A 78 -5.68 -19.25 1.55
CA THR A 78 -6.35 -20.41 0.94
C THR A 78 -7.85 -20.22 0.71
N GLY A 79 -8.46 -19.20 1.34
CA GLY A 79 -9.91 -19.00 1.34
C GLY A 79 -10.70 -20.03 2.15
N ALA A 80 -10.04 -21.02 2.75
CA ALA A 80 -10.68 -22.07 3.54
C ALA A 80 -11.30 -21.50 4.83
N PRO A 81 -12.39 -22.09 5.36
CA PRO A 81 -12.89 -21.76 6.69
C PRO A 81 -11.82 -21.85 7.78
N ALA A 82 -11.81 -20.90 8.72
CA ALA A 82 -10.96 -20.94 9.90
C ALA A 82 -11.80 -21.27 11.14
N SER A 83 -11.92 -22.56 11.46
CA SER A 83 -12.69 -23.06 12.60
C SER A 83 -11.98 -22.83 13.94
N GLY A 84 -12.75 -22.62 15.02
CA GLY A 84 -12.20 -22.47 16.37
C GLY A 84 -11.55 -21.12 16.64
N VAL A 85 -11.67 -20.17 15.71
CA VAL A 85 -11.33 -18.76 15.94
C VAL A 85 -12.42 -18.11 16.78
N THR A 86 -12.04 -17.42 17.85
CA THR A 86 -12.95 -16.59 18.63
C THR A 86 -12.91 -15.16 18.11
N VAL A 87 -14.11 -14.60 17.82
CA VAL A 87 -14.31 -13.20 17.49
C VAL A 87 -14.86 -12.50 18.72
N SER A 88 -13.99 -11.74 19.38
CA SER A 88 -14.35 -10.93 20.56
C SER A 88 -14.62 -9.49 20.11
N ILE A 89 -15.81 -8.98 20.39
CA ILE A 89 -16.25 -7.63 20.04
C ILE A 89 -16.44 -6.84 21.33
N GLN A 90 -15.71 -5.74 21.43
CA GLN A 90 -15.71 -4.87 22.61
C GLN A 90 -17.16 -4.46 22.93
N ASP A 91 -17.54 -4.60 24.20
CA ASP A 91 -18.86 -4.27 24.75
C ASP A 91 -20.05 -5.11 24.22
N LEU A 92 -19.83 -6.04 23.28
CA LEU A 92 -20.89 -6.90 22.72
C LEU A 92 -20.76 -8.37 23.16
N GLY A 93 -19.54 -8.85 23.40
CA GLY A 93 -19.27 -10.25 23.80
C GLY A 93 -18.34 -10.97 22.82
N ALA A 94 -18.38 -12.30 22.81
CA ALA A 94 -17.53 -13.11 21.94
C ALA A 94 -18.29 -14.31 21.36
N ALA A 95 -17.96 -14.68 20.14
CA ALA A 95 -18.50 -15.85 19.46
C ALA A 95 -17.37 -16.66 18.79
N ALA A 96 -17.44 -17.99 18.89
CA ALA A 96 -16.51 -18.87 18.20
C ALA A 96 -17.01 -19.21 16.79
N ALA A 97 -16.10 -19.22 15.82
CA ALA A 97 -16.36 -19.68 14.47
C ALA A 97 -16.45 -21.22 14.44
N ASP A 98 -17.52 -21.73 13.82
CA ASP A 98 -17.77 -23.17 13.65
C ASP A 98 -16.86 -23.82 12.59
N ALA A 99 -17.12 -25.09 12.25
CA ALA A 99 -16.37 -25.82 11.22
C ALA A 99 -16.46 -25.21 9.82
N ALA A 100 -17.55 -24.47 9.51
CA ALA A 100 -17.72 -23.73 8.27
C ALA A 100 -17.14 -22.29 8.35
N GLY A 101 -16.55 -21.94 9.50
CA GLY A 101 -15.99 -20.63 9.79
C GLY A 101 -17.04 -19.59 10.15
N GLN A 102 -18.30 -19.98 10.37
CA GLN A 102 -19.39 -19.05 10.66
C GLN A 102 -19.47 -18.74 12.15
N PHE A 103 -19.80 -17.50 12.51
CA PHE A 103 -20.10 -17.10 13.88
C PHE A 103 -21.38 -16.26 13.94
N THR A 104 -22.06 -16.28 15.09
CA THR A 104 -23.22 -15.43 15.39
C THR A 104 -23.08 -14.90 16.81
N LEU A 105 -23.28 -13.60 17.00
CA LEU A 105 -23.30 -12.92 18.28
C LEU A 105 -24.59 -12.14 18.44
N GLU A 106 -25.36 -12.44 19.48
CA GLU A 106 -26.58 -11.69 19.83
C GLU A 106 -26.24 -10.63 20.87
N SER A 107 -26.76 -9.42 20.70
CA SER A 107 -26.53 -8.32 21.62
C SER A 107 -27.69 -7.32 21.62
N GLU A 108 -27.89 -6.67 22.76
CA GLU A 108 -28.77 -5.51 22.92
C GLU A 108 -27.98 -4.20 22.85
N ALA A 109 -26.71 -4.22 22.40
CA ALA A 109 -25.88 -3.02 22.36
C ALA A 109 -26.49 -1.92 21.47
N PRO A 110 -26.21 -0.63 21.77
CA PRO A 110 -26.58 0.48 20.90
C PRO A 110 -25.99 0.36 19.48
N ASP A 111 -26.55 1.14 18.56
CA ASP A 111 -26.00 1.24 17.21
C ASP A 111 -24.65 1.94 17.25
N GLY A 112 -23.63 1.36 16.62
CA GLY A 112 -22.30 1.93 16.71
C GLY A 112 -21.21 1.15 15.99
N ARG A 113 -19.99 1.68 16.08
CA ARG A 113 -18.76 1.01 15.64
C ARG A 113 -18.04 0.47 16.86
N TYR A 114 -17.67 -0.80 16.81
CA TYR A 114 -17.03 -1.54 17.88
C TYR A 114 -15.71 -2.15 17.41
N ARG A 115 -14.70 -2.14 18.29
CA ARG A 115 -13.45 -2.85 18.05
C ARG A 115 -13.67 -4.35 18.19
N ALA A 116 -13.06 -5.10 17.29
CA ALA A 116 -13.12 -6.55 17.30
C ALA A 116 -11.72 -7.14 17.19
N THR A 117 -11.51 -8.25 17.90
CA THR A 117 -10.31 -9.08 17.80
C THR A 117 -10.73 -10.49 17.39
N ALA A 118 -10.15 -10.98 16.30
CA ALA A 118 -10.30 -12.36 15.85
C ALA A 118 -8.99 -13.12 16.11
N ALA A 119 -9.04 -14.12 16.99
CA ALA A 119 -7.87 -14.88 17.41
C ALA A 119 -8.21 -16.35 17.65
N GLY A 120 -7.25 -17.24 17.42
CA GLY A 120 -7.42 -18.66 17.62
C GLY A 120 -6.25 -19.48 17.10
N PRO A 121 -6.37 -20.82 17.12
CA PRO A 121 -5.32 -21.71 16.61
C PRO A 121 -5.00 -21.47 15.13
N GLY A 122 -3.72 -21.57 14.76
CA GLY A 122 -3.28 -21.57 13.36
C GLY A 122 -3.32 -20.23 12.63
N VAL A 123 -3.69 -19.13 13.30
CA VAL A 123 -3.83 -17.81 12.69
C VAL A 123 -3.07 -16.72 13.47
N VAL A 124 -2.70 -15.65 12.78
CA VAL A 124 -2.27 -14.39 13.39
C VAL A 124 -3.51 -13.65 13.87
N SER A 125 -3.48 -13.16 15.12
CA SER A 125 -4.56 -12.36 15.68
C SER A 125 -4.76 -11.09 14.86
N ARG A 126 -6.02 -10.78 14.50
CA ARG A 126 -6.38 -9.57 13.76
C ARG A 126 -7.25 -8.66 14.61
N GLN A 127 -6.87 -7.38 14.67
CA GLN A 127 -7.69 -6.31 15.24
C GLN A 127 -8.34 -5.48 14.14
N THR A 128 -9.64 -5.23 14.24
CA THR A 128 -10.40 -4.46 13.26
C THR A 128 -11.61 -3.78 13.90
N SER A 129 -12.47 -3.16 13.11
CA SER A 129 -13.73 -2.57 13.56
C SER A 129 -14.93 -3.17 12.82
N LEU A 130 -16.06 -3.23 13.51
CA LEU A 130 -17.36 -3.71 13.02
C LEU A 130 -18.43 -2.65 13.32
N THR A 131 -19.45 -2.54 12.47
CA THR A 131 -20.68 -1.80 12.78
C THR A 131 -21.74 -2.77 13.29
N PHE A 132 -22.42 -2.39 14.38
CA PHE A 132 -23.55 -3.11 14.96
C PHE A 132 -24.79 -2.20 15.03
N PRO A 133 -26.00 -2.69 14.68
CA PRO A 133 -26.18 -3.84 13.80
C PRO A 133 -25.56 -3.54 12.44
N GLY A 134 -25.14 -4.55 11.71
CA GLY A 134 -24.46 -4.36 10.43
C GLY A 134 -24.66 -5.53 9.50
N GLN A 135 -24.04 -5.44 8.32
CA GLN A 135 -23.98 -6.60 7.42
C GLN A 135 -23.15 -7.73 8.05
N GLY A 136 -23.25 -8.91 7.46
CA GLY A 136 -22.40 -10.03 7.84
C GLY A 136 -20.92 -9.69 7.69
N ALA A 137 -20.12 -9.96 8.72
CA ALA A 137 -18.68 -9.70 8.69
C ALA A 137 -17.92 -10.75 7.88
N ALA A 138 -16.92 -10.34 7.10
CA ALA A 138 -16.01 -11.23 6.39
C ALA A 138 -14.57 -11.03 6.89
N LEU A 139 -14.12 -11.88 7.81
CA LEU A 139 -12.83 -11.79 8.46
C LEU A 139 -11.81 -12.75 7.82
N SER A 140 -10.90 -12.21 7.00
CA SER A 140 -9.76 -12.95 6.47
C SER A 140 -8.56 -12.89 7.44
N LEU A 141 -8.02 -14.02 7.88
CA LEU A 141 -6.90 -14.10 8.82
C LEU A 141 -5.65 -14.70 8.19
N ILE A 142 -4.49 -14.14 8.53
CA ILE A 142 -3.20 -14.64 8.05
C ILE A 142 -2.88 -15.94 8.80
N PRO A 143 -2.49 -17.04 8.13
CA PRO A 143 -2.05 -18.24 8.83
C PRO A 143 -0.76 -17.96 9.61
N ASN A 144 -0.64 -18.50 10.82
CA ASN A 144 0.53 -18.28 11.68
C ASN A 144 1.82 -18.96 11.15
N THR A 145 1.72 -19.76 10.09
CA THR A 145 2.85 -20.34 9.35
C THR A 145 3.49 -19.36 8.37
N PHE A 146 2.83 -18.23 8.08
CA PHE A 146 3.38 -17.18 7.21
C PHE A 146 4.44 -16.35 7.96
N ASN A 147 5.52 -15.99 7.26
CA ASN A 147 6.64 -15.25 7.88
C ASN A 147 6.27 -13.77 8.07
N MET A 148 5.62 -13.46 9.19
CA MET A 148 5.20 -12.10 9.53
C MET A 148 6.37 -11.12 9.67
N ALA A 149 7.54 -11.57 10.13
CA ALA A 149 8.69 -10.67 10.26
C ALA A 149 9.21 -10.20 8.89
N ALA A 150 9.29 -11.10 7.91
CA ALA A 150 9.64 -10.73 6.54
C ALA A 150 8.56 -9.87 5.89
N PHE A 151 7.28 -10.15 6.18
CA PHE A 151 6.17 -9.32 5.72
C PHE A 151 6.24 -7.90 6.28
N ASP A 152 6.56 -7.76 7.58
CA ASP A 152 6.72 -6.45 8.21
C ASP A 152 7.86 -5.66 7.57
N GLN A 153 9.00 -6.31 7.26
CA GLN A 153 10.07 -5.71 6.46
C GLN A 153 9.57 -5.24 5.08
N MET A 154 8.81 -6.10 4.39
CA MET A 154 8.34 -5.83 3.03
C MET A 154 7.28 -4.74 2.96
N VAL A 155 6.30 -4.66 3.87
CA VAL A 155 5.10 -3.83 3.64
C VAL A 155 4.77 -2.83 4.74
N ARG A 156 5.36 -2.95 5.93
CA ARG A 156 5.07 -2.06 7.07
C ARG A 156 6.25 -1.15 7.39
N HIS A 157 7.45 -1.68 7.48
CA HIS A 157 8.67 -0.94 7.83
C HIS A 157 9.27 -0.14 6.67
N PHE A 158 8.51 0.09 5.59
CA PHE A 158 8.98 0.86 4.45
C PHE A 158 9.20 2.33 4.84
N GLY A 159 10.43 2.62 5.26
CA GLY A 159 10.97 3.87 5.81
C GLY A 159 10.17 4.51 6.94
N ASP A 160 9.50 3.70 7.75
CA ASP A 160 8.79 4.15 8.95
C ASP A 160 8.95 3.10 10.07
N PRO A 161 9.59 3.44 11.21
CA PRO A 161 9.73 2.52 12.33
C PRO A 161 8.41 2.17 13.03
N ASP A 162 7.39 3.04 12.94
CA ASP A 162 6.06 2.76 13.52
C ASP A 162 5.19 1.89 12.58
N GLY A 163 5.68 1.65 11.37
CA GLY A 163 5.33 0.52 10.50
C GLY A 163 3.84 0.41 10.13
N ALA A 164 3.42 1.11 9.07
CA ALA A 164 2.07 1.01 8.54
C ALA A 164 2.06 0.68 7.05
N THR A 165 1.09 -0.14 6.63
CA THR A 165 0.91 -0.45 5.21
C THR A 165 0.55 0.80 4.41
N LYS A 166 1.30 1.04 3.34
CA LYS A 166 1.05 2.09 2.35
C LYS A 166 0.85 1.40 1.02
N ARG A 167 -0.23 1.72 0.30
CA ARG A 167 -0.50 1.04 -0.97
C ARG A 167 -1.38 1.84 -1.89
N TRP A 168 -1.36 1.44 -3.15
CA TRP A 168 -2.34 1.85 -4.13
C TRP A 168 -3.72 1.26 -3.83
N MET A 169 -4.74 2.08 -3.97
CA MET A 169 -6.15 1.65 -3.86
C MET A 169 -6.78 1.39 -5.23
N GLN A 170 -6.14 1.84 -6.31
CA GLN A 170 -6.55 1.68 -7.70
C GLN A 170 -5.33 1.36 -8.55
N ALA A 171 -5.54 0.71 -9.69
CA ALA A 171 -4.45 0.41 -10.61
C ALA A 171 -3.80 1.71 -11.10
N PRO A 172 -2.48 1.90 -10.91
CA PRO A 172 -1.80 3.09 -11.39
C PRO A 172 -1.79 3.14 -12.93
N ALA A 173 -1.73 4.36 -13.47
CA ALA A 173 -1.30 4.55 -14.85
C ALA A 173 0.22 4.35 -14.93
N LEU A 174 0.72 3.93 -16.09
CA LEU A 174 2.14 3.82 -16.38
C LEU A 174 2.51 4.84 -17.45
N VAL A 175 3.50 5.69 -17.18
CA VAL A 175 4.09 6.59 -18.18
C VAL A 175 5.55 6.24 -18.35
N ILE A 176 5.97 5.98 -19.59
CA ILE A 176 7.38 5.82 -19.95
C ILE A 176 7.87 7.12 -20.58
N GLU A 177 8.85 7.76 -19.98
CA GLU A 177 9.59 8.85 -20.59
C GLU A 177 10.57 8.29 -21.64
N THR A 178 10.46 8.76 -22.87
CA THR A 178 11.28 8.26 -23.98
C THR A 178 12.63 8.93 -24.03
N ALA A 179 12.78 10.15 -23.54
CA ALA A 179 14.09 10.78 -23.41
C ALA A 179 14.90 10.10 -22.30
N LEU A 180 16.17 9.81 -22.56
CA LEU A 180 17.08 9.39 -21.49
C LEU A 180 17.34 10.56 -20.54
N VAL A 181 17.54 10.28 -19.26
CA VAL A 181 17.98 11.28 -18.28
C VAL A 181 19.41 11.73 -18.62
N ASP A 182 19.65 13.04 -18.53
CA ASP A 182 20.97 13.65 -18.68
C ASP A 182 21.93 13.12 -17.60
N PRO A 183 23.14 12.67 -17.97
CA PRO A 183 24.14 12.20 -17.00
C PRO A 183 24.46 13.20 -15.87
N GLN A 184 24.33 14.50 -16.10
CA GLN A 184 24.53 15.53 -15.07
C GLN A 184 23.43 15.52 -14.00
N SER A 185 22.29 14.91 -14.30
CA SER A 185 21.20 14.67 -13.33
C SER A 185 21.40 13.40 -12.51
N ILE A 186 22.54 12.71 -12.63
CA ILE A 186 22.92 11.58 -11.80
C ILE A 186 24.15 12.00 -10.99
N ASP A 187 24.12 11.84 -9.67
CA ASP A 187 25.27 12.19 -8.84
C ASP A 187 26.41 11.16 -8.95
N ALA A 188 27.53 11.45 -8.29
CA ALA A 188 28.71 10.56 -8.32
C ALA A 188 28.46 9.17 -7.70
N ALA A 189 27.42 9.02 -6.88
CA ALA A 189 27.00 7.74 -6.30
C ALA A 189 26.01 6.97 -7.19
N GLY A 190 25.65 7.52 -8.36
CA GLY A 190 24.65 6.94 -9.25
C GLY A 190 23.22 7.26 -8.85
N ILE A 191 23.00 8.17 -7.89
CA ILE A 191 21.67 8.53 -7.39
C ILE A 191 21.08 9.62 -8.30
N PRO A 192 19.86 9.47 -8.80
CA PRO A 192 19.20 10.51 -9.57
C PRO A 192 18.91 11.78 -8.74
N GLN A 193 19.29 12.92 -9.28
CA GLN A 193 18.93 14.25 -8.77
C GLN A 193 17.50 14.62 -9.18
N TYR A 194 16.83 15.42 -8.35
CA TYR A 194 15.42 15.79 -8.57
C TYR A 194 15.23 17.31 -8.76
N PRO A 195 14.48 17.74 -9.79
CA PRO A 195 13.97 16.93 -10.90
C PRO A 195 15.09 16.52 -11.87
N PRO A 196 15.03 15.33 -12.49
CA PRO A 196 15.98 14.96 -13.53
C PRO A 196 15.74 15.78 -14.81
N VAL A 197 16.80 16.08 -15.54
CA VAL A 197 16.75 16.77 -16.84
C VAL A 197 16.80 15.74 -17.97
N ALA A 198 16.01 15.95 -19.03
CA ALA A 198 16.05 15.12 -20.23
C ALA A 198 17.31 15.39 -21.07
N SER A 199 17.95 14.34 -21.56
CA SER A 199 19.02 14.42 -22.56
C SER A 199 18.45 14.51 -23.98
N ALA A 200 19.32 14.72 -24.97
CA ALA A 200 18.96 14.63 -26.38
C ALA A 200 18.75 13.18 -26.87
N ASP A 201 19.27 12.19 -26.14
CA ASP A 201 19.14 10.79 -26.50
C ASP A 201 17.73 10.25 -26.19
N GLN A 202 17.28 9.30 -26.99
CA GLN A 202 15.98 8.65 -26.85
C GLN A 202 16.15 7.14 -26.66
N LEU A 203 15.21 6.55 -25.93
CA LEU A 203 15.04 5.11 -25.87
C LEU A 203 14.63 4.56 -27.24
N SER A 204 15.16 3.40 -27.57
CA SER A 204 14.66 2.64 -28.72
C SER A 204 13.26 2.10 -28.43
N GLU A 205 12.45 1.91 -29.48
CA GLU A 205 11.15 1.25 -29.37
C GLU A 205 11.24 -0.14 -28.75
N ALA A 206 12.29 -0.89 -29.05
CA ALA A 206 12.53 -2.21 -28.47
C ALA A 206 12.72 -2.12 -26.95
N SER A 207 13.51 -1.16 -26.48
CA SER A 207 13.73 -0.94 -25.04
C SER A 207 12.48 -0.49 -24.30
N ILE A 208 11.63 0.33 -24.95
CA ILE A 208 10.33 0.74 -24.39
C ILE A 208 9.41 -0.48 -24.26
N ASN A 209 9.30 -1.28 -25.33
CA ASN A 209 8.43 -2.46 -25.34
C ASN A 209 8.89 -3.54 -24.34
N GLU A 210 10.20 -3.74 -24.18
CA GLU A 210 10.77 -4.63 -23.16
C GLU A 210 10.37 -4.19 -21.75
N LEU A 211 10.54 -2.90 -21.43
CA LEU A 211 10.19 -2.35 -20.12
C LEU A 211 8.69 -2.48 -19.83
N VAL A 212 7.84 -2.13 -20.80
CA VAL A 212 6.38 -2.29 -20.70
C VAL A 212 6.02 -3.76 -20.47
N THR A 213 6.67 -4.68 -21.20
CA THR A 213 6.44 -6.13 -21.04
C THR A 213 6.79 -6.60 -19.63
N HIS A 214 7.96 -6.25 -19.11
CA HIS A 214 8.38 -6.64 -17.77
C HIS A 214 7.48 -6.06 -16.68
N LEU A 215 7.14 -4.77 -16.75
CA LEU A 215 6.25 -4.12 -15.79
C LEU A 215 4.84 -4.72 -15.82
N THR A 216 4.29 -4.95 -17.02
CA THR A 216 2.95 -5.55 -17.18
C THR A 216 2.91 -6.98 -16.67
N ARG A 217 3.99 -7.76 -16.85
CA ARG A 217 4.12 -9.11 -16.29
C ARG A 217 4.18 -9.08 -14.76
N ALA A 218 4.95 -8.16 -14.19
CA ALA A 218 5.21 -8.11 -12.76
C ALA A 218 4.01 -7.58 -11.95
N LEU A 219 3.24 -6.63 -12.48
CA LEU A 219 2.12 -5.98 -11.77
C LEU A 219 1.11 -6.97 -11.17
N PRO A 220 0.51 -7.93 -11.91
CA PRO A 220 -0.43 -8.86 -11.32
C PRO A 220 0.23 -9.79 -10.28
N LEU A 221 1.50 -10.15 -10.46
CA LEU A 221 2.22 -10.99 -9.50
C LEU A 221 2.46 -10.25 -8.18
N MET A 222 2.89 -8.99 -8.28
CA MET A 222 3.18 -8.10 -7.15
C MET A 222 1.93 -7.47 -6.53
N THR A 223 0.73 -7.78 -7.04
CA THR A 223 -0.55 -7.30 -6.48
C THR A 223 -1.53 -8.43 -6.21
N ALA A 224 -1.08 -9.68 -6.35
CA ALA A 224 -1.91 -10.88 -6.28
C ALA A 224 -3.18 -10.77 -7.16
N GLY A 225 -3.05 -10.18 -8.34
CA GLY A 225 -4.12 -9.99 -9.32
C GLY A 225 -5.10 -8.87 -9.00
N ASN A 226 -4.93 -8.11 -7.91
CA ASN A 226 -5.78 -6.95 -7.62
C ASN A 226 -5.69 -5.89 -8.74
N PHE A 227 -4.50 -5.76 -9.35
CA PHE A 227 -4.31 -5.00 -10.58
C PHE A 227 -3.87 -5.95 -11.70
N PRO A 228 -4.82 -6.49 -12.50
CA PRO A 228 -4.46 -7.38 -13.60
C PRO A 228 -3.68 -6.65 -14.70
N THR A 229 -3.89 -5.33 -14.83
CA THR A 229 -3.20 -4.42 -15.76
C THR A 229 -3.05 -3.05 -15.12
N PHE A 230 -2.16 -2.22 -15.67
CA PHE A 230 -2.18 -0.78 -15.43
C PHE A 230 -3.51 -0.18 -15.91
N SER A 231 -3.94 0.93 -15.32
CA SER A 231 -5.16 1.62 -15.76
C SER A 231 -5.01 2.27 -17.14
N SER A 232 -3.78 2.64 -17.49
CA SER A 232 -3.36 3.05 -18.83
C SER A 232 -1.84 2.89 -18.97
N ILE A 233 -1.35 2.79 -20.20
CA ILE A 233 0.08 2.79 -20.51
C ILE A 233 0.31 3.87 -21.57
N GLY A 234 1.08 4.89 -21.22
CA GLY A 234 1.38 6.04 -22.06
C GLY A 234 2.88 6.26 -22.23
N ARG A 235 3.22 7.12 -23.18
CA ARG A 235 4.58 7.59 -23.42
C ARG A 235 4.62 9.11 -23.32
N SER A 236 5.74 9.63 -22.86
CA SER A 236 6.02 11.06 -22.73
C SER A 236 7.40 11.33 -23.33
N THR A 237 7.57 12.46 -23.99
CA THR A 237 8.87 12.89 -24.51
C THR A 237 9.10 14.34 -24.09
N THR A 238 10.07 14.52 -23.23
CA THR A 238 10.54 15.79 -22.69
C THR A 238 11.68 16.31 -23.57
N ALA A 239 11.67 17.62 -23.86
CA ALA A 239 12.71 18.21 -24.71
C ALA A 239 14.08 18.20 -23.99
N ALA A 240 15.16 18.01 -24.74
CA ALA A 240 16.51 18.01 -24.20
C ALA A 240 16.81 19.31 -23.41
N GLY A 241 17.47 19.17 -22.26
CA GLY A 241 17.79 20.28 -21.36
C GLY A 241 16.62 20.77 -20.51
N THR A 242 15.43 20.14 -20.60
CA THR A 242 14.27 20.49 -19.79
C THR A 242 14.02 19.48 -18.67
N PRO A 243 13.53 19.91 -17.49
CA PRO A 243 13.18 19.00 -16.40
C PRO A 243 12.04 18.05 -16.80
N ILE A 244 12.17 16.77 -16.46
CA ILE A 244 11.14 15.75 -16.70
C ILE A 244 10.09 15.83 -15.59
N GLU A 245 8.81 15.90 -15.98
CA GLU A 245 7.67 15.86 -15.05
C GLU A 245 7.44 14.43 -14.53
N MET A 246 7.91 14.16 -13.31
CA MET A 246 7.80 12.87 -12.64
C MET A 246 6.60 12.77 -11.69
N ASP A 247 6.11 13.90 -11.17
CA ASP A 247 5.03 13.96 -10.18
C ASP A 247 3.66 14.05 -10.85
N ARG A 248 3.13 12.88 -11.21
CA ARG A 248 1.82 12.76 -11.85
C ARG A 248 0.89 11.96 -10.94
N PRO A 249 -0.15 12.58 -10.33
CA PRO A 249 -1.10 11.86 -9.49
C PRO A 249 -1.69 10.63 -10.21
N GLY A 250 -1.83 9.52 -9.49
CA GLY A 250 -2.35 8.27 -10.03
C GLY A 250 -1.38 7.50 -10.94
N THR A 251 -0.12 7.93 -11.07
CA THR A 251 0.81 7.44 -12.10
C THR A 251 2.12 6.94 -11.51
N ILE A 252 2.66 5.88 -12.12
CA ILE A 252 4.06 5.47 -12.03
C ILE A 252 4.77 6.03 -13.27
N THR A 253 5.69 6.97 -13.06
CA THR A 253 6.51 7.55 -14.14
C THR A 253 7.86 6.86 -14.16
N VAL A 254 8.22 6.28 -15.31
CA VAL A 254 9.47 5.56 -15.49
C VAL A 254 10.38 6.34 -16.43
N VAL A 255 11.62 6.57 -16.01
CA VAL A 255 12.69 7.14 -16.82
C VAL A 255 13.85 6.15 -16.90
N ARG A 256 14.66 6.24 -17.95
CA ARG A 256 15.93 5.52 -18.03
C ARG A 256 17.10 6.47 -18.10
N TYR A 257 18.23 6.06 -17.55
CA TYR A 257 19.48 6.79 -17.64
C TYR A 257 20.60 5.86 -18.09
N ARG A 258 21.61 6.42 -18.77
CA ARG A 258 22.79 5.64 -19.15
C ARG A 258 23.57 5.27 -17.89
N GLY A 259 23.81 3.99 -17.72
CA GLY A 259 24.63 3.48 -16.62
C GLY A 259 26.04 4.03 -16.63
N LEU A 260 26.60 4.22 -15.43
CA LEU A 260 28.04 4.43 -15.25
C LEU A 260 28.80 3.11 -15.08
N ASP A 261 28.08 1.99 -14.90
CA ASP A 261 28.63 0.66 -14.64
C ASP A 261 27.94 -0.46 -15.45
N THR A 262 28.43 -1.69 -15.29
CA THR A 262 27.93 -2.90 -15.97
C THR A 262 26.75 -3.57 -15.25
N LEU A 263 26.30 -3.03 -14.11
CA LEU A 263 25.28 -3.66 -13.28
C LEU A 263 23.90 -3.04 -13.55
N CYS A 264 22.87 -3.88 -13.58
CA CYS A 264 21.50 -3.39 -13.59
C CYS A 264 21.14 -2.83 -12.22
N ARG A 265 20.73 -1.56 -12.19
CA ARG A 265 20.27 -0.86 -10.99
C ARG A 265 18.97 -0.12 -11.26
N GLY A 266 18.24 0.11 -10.19
CA GLY A 266 17.09 0.98 -10.19
C GLY A 266 17.02 1.81 -8.92
N TYR A 267 16.25 2.88 -9.00
CA TYR A 267 15.91 3.73 -7.89
C TYR A 267 14.44 4.06 -7.98
N THR A 268 13.74 3.86 -6.87
CA THR A 268 12.31 4.13 -6.82
C THR A 268 11.99 5.08 -5.68
N PHE A 269 11.17 6.07 -6.01
CA PHE A 269 10.58 6.98 -5.05
C PHE A 269 9.08 6.73 -5.01
N PHE A 270 8.59 6.46 -3.80
CA PHE A 270 7.17 6.21 -3.55
C PHE A 270 6.60 7.37 -2.76
N LEU A 271 5.50 7.93 -3.26
CA LEU A 271 4.82 9.06 -2.65
C LEU A 271 3.41 8.64 -2.25
N TYR A 272 2.99 9.08 -1.08
CA TYR A 272 1.68 8.77 -0.52
C TYR A 272 1.16 9.95 0.29
N ASP A 273 -0.16 9.97 0.45
CA ASP A 273 -0.84 10.89 1.36
C ASP A 273 -0.61 10.44 2.81
N THR A 274 -0.09 11.34 3.64
CA THR A 274 0.28 11.00 5.03
C THR A 274 -0.90 10.73 5.96
N VAL A 275 -2.12 11.11 5.57
CA VAL A 275 -3.33 10.92 6.37
C VAL A 275 -4.01 9.61 5.99
N SER A 276 -4.24 9.39 4.70
CA SER A 276 -4.90 8.17 4.21
C SER A 276 -3.95 6.99 4.04
N LEU A 277 -2.64 7.25 3.94
CA LEU A 277 -1.60 6.28 3.61
C LEU A 277 -1.80 5.61 2.23
N GLU A 278 -2.61 6.24 1.38
CA GLU A 278 -2.82 5.84 0.00
C GLU A 278 -1.69 6.38 -0.88
N ALA A 279 -1.19 5.53 -1.77
CA ALA A 279 -0.21 5.93 -2.78
C ALA A 279 -0.78 7.03 -3.68
N SER A 280 0.00 8.10 -3.90
CA SER A 280 -0.35 9.19 -4.81
C SER A 280 0.30 9.02 -6.17
N ASN A 281 1.60 8.73 -6.20
CA ASN A 281 2.41 8.57 -7.40
C ASN A 281 3.74 7.86 -7.06
N ALA A 282 4.41 7.35 -8.09
CA ALA A 282 5.76 6.81 -7.92
C ALA A 282 6.66 7.22 -9.10
N ARG A 283 7.96 7.28 -8.82
CA ARG A 283 9.01 7.65 -9.76
C ARG A 283 10.00 6.50 -9.83
N LEU A 284 10.27 6.00 -11.01
CA LEU A 284 11.07 4.80 -11.21
C LEU A 284 12.19 5.13 -12.18
N PHE A 285 13.43 5.07 -11.71
CA PHE A 285 14.63 5.36 -12.50
C PHE A 285 15.32 4.04 -12.78
N MET A 286 15.42 3.67 -14.05
CA MET A 286 16.05 2.42 -14.47
C MET A 286 17.34 2.66 -15.22
N GLN A 287 18.43 2.05 -14.77
CA GLN A 287 19.66 2.05 -15.53
C GLN A 287 19.50 1.28 -16.85
N THR A 288 20.14 1.74 -17.93
CA THR A 288 20.33 0.93 -19.13
C THR A 288 21.44 -0.09 -18.91
N CYS A 289 21.14 -1.39 -19.00
CA CYS A 289 22.14 -2.45 -18.96
C CYS A 289 22.44 -2.90 -20.38
N THR A 290 23.60 -2.57 -20.92
CA THR A 290 24.01 -3.03 -22.27
C THR A 290 24.85 -4.29 -22.23
N ASP A 291 25.52 -4.57 -21.10
CA ASP A 291 26.56 -5.60 -21.01
C ASP A 291 26.51 -6.39 -19.68
N ALA A 292 25.33 -6.55 -19.09
CA ALA A 292 25.21 -7.27 -17.83
C ALA A 292 25.73 -8.71 -18.00
N PRO A 293 26.64 -9.19 -17.13
CA PRO A 293 27.12 -10.57 -17.21
C PRO A 293 25.95 -11.54 -17.06
N THR A 294 26.07 -12.75 -17.62
CA THR A 294 25.02 -13.79 -17.50
C THR A 294 24.67 -14.17 -16.07
N SER A 295 25.51 -13.80 -15.10
CA SER A 295 25.30 -13.97 -13.65
C SER A 295 24.52 -12.82 -12.99
N ALA A 296 24.28 -11.72 -13.69
CA ALA A 296 23.44 -10.64 -13.18
C ALA A 296 21.98 -11.10 -13.10
N ALA A 297 21.23 -10.56 -12.14
CA ALA A 297 19.80 -10.77 -12.12
C ALA A 297 19.19 -10.38 -13.47
N PRO A 298 18.25 -11.17 -14.00
CA PRO A 298 17.60 -10.83 -15.25
C PRO A 298 16.93 -9.46 -15.09
N MET A 299 16.99 -8.63 -16.13
CA MET A 299 16.37 -7.29 -16.14
C MET A 299 14.90 -7.34 -15.68
N SER A 300 14.19 -8.43 -15.99
CA SER A 300 12.82 -8.66 -15.51
C SER A 300 12.69 -8.68 -13.98
N ALA A 301 13.64 -9.26 -13.26
CA ALA A 301 13.63 -9.31 -11.80
C ALA A 301 13.95 -7.93 -11.19
N VAL A 302 14.91 -7.20 -11.77
CA VAL A 302 15.21 -5.81 -11.35
C VAL A 302 14.00 -4.91 -11.58
N VAL A 303 13.34 -5.01 -12.74
CA VAL A 303 12.10 -4.27 -13.02
C VAL A 303 10.99 -4.63 -12.03
N ALA A 304 10.83 -5.91 -11.70
CA ALA A 304 9.83 -6.34 -10.72
C ALA A 304 10.14 -5.83 -9.30
N HIS A 305 11.41 -5.79 -8.91
CA HIS A 305 11.88 -5.22 -7.65
C HIS A 305 11.54 -3.73 -7.53
N GLU A 306 11.91 -2.94 -8.55
CA GLU A 306 11.60 -1.51 -8.57
C GLU A 306 10.09 -1.24 -8.63
N LEU A 307 9.34 -2.07 -9.36
CA LEU A 307 7.88 -2.00 -9.33
C LEU A 307 7.35 -2.28 -7.91
N GLY A 308 7.94 -3.22 -7.17
CA GLY A 308 7.60 -3.48 -5.77
C GLY A 308 7.75 -2.22 -4.92
N HIS A 309 8.86 -1.50 -5.04
CA HIS A 309 9.02 -0.20 -4.38
C HIS A 309 7.96 0.81 -4.80
N ALA A 310 7.62 0.88 -6.09
CA ALA A 310 6.59 1.78 -6.60
C ALA A 310 5.19 1.40 -6.09
N LEU A 311 4.98 0.15 -5.68
CA LEU A 311 3.75 -0.33 -5.03
C LEU A 311 3.73 -0.11 -3.51
N GLY A 312 4.82 0.39 -2.93
CA GLY A 312 4.95 0.67 -1.49
C GLY A 312 5.70 -0.42 -0.72
N TYR A 313 6.46 -1.29 -1.39
CA TYR A 313 7.20 -2.37 -0.74
C TYR A 313 8.63 -1.96 -0.38
N GLY A 314 9.10 -2.38 0.78
CA GLY A 314 10.48 -2.28 1.25
C GLY A 314 11.29 -3.55 1.00
N HIS A 315 12.55 -3.47 1.42
CA HIS A 315 13.47 -4.59 1.28
C HIS A 315 13.19 -5.72 2.26
N VAL A 316 13.38 -6.95 1.80
CA VAL A 316 13.32 -8.17 2.60
C VAL A 316 14.73 -8.74 2.77
N SER A 317 15.15 -8.99 4.01
CA SER A 317 16.47 -9.59 4.31
C SER A 317 16.39 -10.96 4.98
N LEU A 318 15.21 -11.38 5.43
CA LEU A 318 15.04 -12.61 6.21
C LEU A 318 14.87 -13.87 5.35
N LEU A 319 14.60 -13.74 4.05
CA LEU A 319 14.37 -14.86 3.14
C LEU A 319 14.61 -14.45 1.67
N PRO A 320 14.74 -15.43 0.75
CA PRO A 320 14.79 -15.15 -0.69
C PRO A 320 13.50 -14.46 -1.17
N SER A 321 13.64 -13.31 -1.81
CA SER A 321 12.55 -12.46 -2.26
C SER A 321 13.03 -11.60 -3.43
N VAL A 322 12.14 -11.26 -4.36
CA VAL A 322 12.45 -10.24 -5.38
C VAL A 322 12.74 -8.89 -4.73
N MET A 323 12.21 -8.63 -3.54
CA MET A 323 12.46 -7.43 -2.73
C MET A 323 13.76 -7.51 -1.90
N ALA A 324 14.64 -8.47 -2.13
CA ALA A 324 15.97 -8.42 -1.51
C ALA A 324 16.76 -7.21 -2.03
N ALA A 325 17.49 -6.51 -1.15
CA ALA A 325 18.30 -5.34 -1.51
C ALA A 325 19.34 -5.63 -2.62
N THR A 326 19.74 -6.89 -2.74
CA THR A 326 20.42 -7.42 -3.93
C THR A 326 19.48 -8.41 -4.61
N VAL A 327 18.95 -8.01 -5.75
CA VAL A 327 18.05 -8.85 -6.55
C VAL A 327 18.83 -10.06 -7.04
N THR A 328 18.39 -11.26 -6.64
CA THR A 328 18.99 -12.54 -7.04
C THR A 328 17.97 -13.56 -7.53
N SER A 329 16.68 -13.27 -7.34
CA SER A 329 15.57 -14.12 -7.74
C SER A 329 14.45 -13.29 -8.37
N ASP A 330 13.64 -13.94 -9.21
CA ASP A 330 12.36 -13.39 -9.65
C ASP A 330 11.33 -13.38 -8.50
N VAL A 331 10.10 -12.93 -8.77
CA VAL A 331 8.98 -12.91 -7.83
C VAL A 331 8.75 -14.31 -7.24
N THR A 332 8.98 -14.42 -5.93
CA THR A 332 8.88 -15.66 -5.19
C THR A 332 7.44 -15.94 -4.73
N GLU A 333 7.22 -17.11 -4.14
CA GLU A 333 5.94 -17.43 -3.53
C GLU A 333 5.64 -16.57 -2.30
N PHE A 334 6.67 -16.25 -1.51
CA PHE A 334 6.51 -15.32 -0.39
C PHE A 334 6.01 -13.95 -0.89
N ASP A 335 6.61 -13.43 -1.96
CA ASP A 335 6.24 -12.10 -2.52
C ASP A 335 4.77 -12.07 -2.94
N ARG A 336 4.30 -13.14 -3.61
CA ARG A 336 2.88 -13.28 -4.00
C ARG A 336 1.93 -13.34 -2.81
N GLN A 337 2.30 -14.07 -1.76
CA GLN A 337 1.50 -14.18 -0.54
C GLN A 337 1.47 -12.86 0.24
N ALA A 338 2.62 -12.17 0.34
CA ALA A 338 2.70 -10.84 0.93
C ALA A 338 1.82 -9.83 0.16
N ALA A 339 1.85 -9.86 -1.17
CA ALA A 339 0.96 -9.07 -2.01
C ALA A 339 -0.53 -9.39 -1.75
N ALA A 340 -0.89 -10.67 -1.63
CA ALA A 340 -2.27 -11.07 -1.33
C ALA A 340 -2.74 -10.54 0.03
N ILE A 341 -1.86 -10.53 1.04
CA ILE A 341 -2.18 -10.01 2.38
C ILE A 341 -2.35 -8.50 2.35
N VAL A 342 -1.37 -7.75 1.83
CA VAL A 342 -1.39 -6.27 1.90
C VAL A 342 -2.58 -5.68 1.15
N PHE A 343 -3.00 -6.27 0.03
CA PHE A 343 -4.17 -5.80 -0.72
C PHE A 343 -5.52 -6.22 -0.09
N GLN A 344 -5.52 -7.18 0.84
CA GLN A 344 -6.69 -7.50 1.69
C GLN A 344 -6.70 -6.71 3.00
N ARG A 345 -5.76 -5.79 3.20
CA ARG A 345 -5.74 -4.87 4.35
C ARG A 345 -6.02 -3.44 3.91
N PRO A 346 -6.71 -2.63 4.74
CA PRO A 346 -6.77 -1.20 4.51
C PRO A 346 -5.35 -0.59 4.63
N PRO A 347 -5.07 0.51 3.90
CA PRO A 347 -3.94 1.37 4.21
C PRO A 347 -3.93 1.72 5.71
N GLY A 348 -2.76 1.77 6.31
CA GLY A 348 -2.63 2.01 7.75
C GLY A 348 -2.71 0.77 8.63
N ASN A 349 -2.89 -0.44 8.07
CA ASN A 349 -2.76 -1.67 8.86
C ASN A 349 -1.32 -1.82 9.39
N ARG A 350 -1.19 -2.18 10.68
CA ARG A 350 0.08 -2.26 11.43
C ARG A 350 0.33 -3.66 11.99
N ALA A 351 1.56 -3.90 12.45
CA ALA A 351 1.92 -5.15 13.12
C ALA A 351 1.23 -5.29 14.49
N PRO A 352 0.83 -6.51 14.90
CA PRO A 352 0.93 -7.77 14.17
C PRO A 352 -0.10 -7.96 13.03
N ASP A 353 -1.36 -7.52 13.19
CA ASP A 353 -2.35 -7.38 12.10
C ASP A 353 -3.51 -6.50 12.59
N ALA A 354 -3.26 -5.20 12.75
CA ALA A 354 -4.23 -4.25 13.30
C ALA A 354 -4.64 -3.22 12.24
N ASP A 355 -5.91 -3.25 11.84
CA ASP A 355 -6.50 -2.27 10.93
C ASP A 355 -6.64 -0.90 11.62
N PRO A 356 -6.55 0.23 10.88
CA PRO A 356 -6.68 1.55 11.47
C PRO A 356 -8.09 1.80 11.99
N ASP A 357 -8.18 2.78 12.87
CA ASP A 357 -9.40 3.04 13.60
C ASP A 357 -10.59 3.48 12.74
N THR A 358 -10.29 4.01 11.55
CA THR A 358 -11.22 4.50 10.54
C THR A 358 -11.82 3.41 9.65
N PHE A 359 -11.26 2.19 9.66
CA PHE A 359 -11.73 1.09 8.82
C PHE A 359 -12.79 0.24 9.54
N THR A 360 -13.76 -0.27 8.80
CA THR A 360 -14.78 -1.21 9.30
C THR A 360 -14.98 -2.35 8.31
N VAL A 361 -14.88 -3.60 8.75
CA VAL A 361 -14.86 -4.78 7.85
C VAL A 361 -16.23 -5.23 7.34
N ASN A 362 -17.32 -4.86 8.01
CA ASN A 362 -18.69 -5.24 7.64
C ASN A 362 -19.54 -4.05 7.16
N GLN A 363 -18.90 -3.00 6.67
CA GLN A 363 -19.59 -1.99 5.88
C GLN A 363 -19.64 -2.45 4.43
N PRO A 364 -20.74 -2.17 3.69
CA PRO A 364 -20.71 -2.32 2.25
C PRO A 364 -19.49 -1.56 1.76
N ALA A 365 -18.61 -2.23 1.01
CA ALA A 365 -17.44 -1.59 0.42
C ALA A 365 -17.95 -0.28 -0.18
N ARG A 366 -17.52 0.88 0.36
CA ARG A 366 -17.82 2.19 -0.23
C ARG A 366 -17.59 2.01 -1.71
N ALA A 367 -18.59 2.16 -2.57
CA ALA A 367 -18.54 1.75 -3.98
C ALA A 367 -17.15 2.01 -4.61
N SER A 368 -16.26 1.02 -4.52
CA SER A 368 -14.87 1.10 -4.92
C SER A 368 -14.45 -0.30 -5.32
N LEU A 369 -14.33 -0.41 -6.65
CA LEU A 369 -13.84 -1.48 -7.49
C LEU A 369 -14.70 -2.75 -7.62
N PRO A 370 -14.96 -3.20 -8.87
CA PRO A 370 -15.56 -4.50 -9.12
C PRO A 370 -14.62 -5.60 -8.61
N ARG A 371 -15.11 -6.46 -7.71
CA ARG A 371 -14.43 -7.71 -7.38
C ARG A 371 -14.30 -8.53 -8.65
N ILE A 372 -13.06 -8.86 -9.03
CA ILE A 372 -12.82 -9.89 -10.04
C ILE A 372 -13.30 -11.23 -9.45
N PRO A 373 -14.17 -11.99 -10.15
CA PRO A 373 -14.58 -13.31 -9.68
C PRO A 373 -13.35 -14.22 -9.57
N ALA A 374 -13.24 -14.89 -8.43
CA ALA A 374 -12.19 -15.86 -8.16
C ALA A 374 -12.39 -17.13 -9.01
N THR A 375 -12.00 -17.08 -10.28
CA THR A 375 -11.82 -18.27 -11.12
C THR A 375 -10.84 -17.97 -12.26
N VAL A 376 -9.58 -18.33 -12.07
CA VAL A 376 -8.73 -18.81 -13.17
C VAL A 376 -8.32 -20.22 -12.76
N GLY A 377 -9.01 -21.21 -13.33
CA GLY A 377 -8.53 -22.59 -13.27
C GLY A 377 -7.17 -22.71 -13.98
N PRO A 378 -6.43 -23.80 -13.74
CA PRO A 378 -5.13 -24.00 -14.36
C PRO A 378 -5.24 -23.89 -15.89
N VAL A 379 -4.40 -23.02 -16.47
CA VAL A 379 -4.18 -23.00 -17.92
C VAL A 379 -3.44 -24.29 -18.28
N PRO A 380 -3.89 -25.05 -19.30
CA PRO A 380 -3.27 -26.32 -19.70
C PRO A 380 -1.84 -26.17 -20.20
#